data_AF-A0A087U7W5-F1
#
_entry.id   AF-A0A087U7W5-F1
#
_cell.length_a   1.000
_cell.length_b   1.000
_cell.length_c   1.000
_cell.angle_alpha   90.00
_cell.angle_beta   90.00
_cell.angle_gamma   90.00
#
_symmetry.space_group_name_H-M   'P 1'
#
loop_
_entity.id
_entity.type
_entity.pdbx_description
1 polymer ?
#
loop_
_entity_poly.entity_id
_entity_poly.type
_entity_poly.pdbx_seq_one_letter_code
_entity_poly.pdbx_strand_id
1 'polypeptide(L)'
;MPYFKDCLDSEPEGELTISVHCDIVVFRKIMDYITADSTSGTKKFKFDPKYAIHLLVSADFLQMSTLVEECLNYCHRHMNSVIENNCPIGALNDDLLTR
;
A
#
# COMPACT_ATOMS: atom_id res chain seq x y z
N MET A 1 6.74 9.56 -1.30
CA MET A 1 6.51 8.62 -2.41
C MET A 1 7.70 8.66 -3.36
N PRO A 2 8.74 7.85 -3.12
CA PRO A 2 9.96 7.84 -3.93
C PRO A 2 9.74 7.40 -5.38
N TYR A 3 8.92 6.36 -5.62
CA TYR A 3 8.65 5.87 -6.98
C TYR A 3 8.19 6.97 -7.95
N PHE A 4 7.18 7.76 -7.56
CA PHE A 4 6.68 8.85 -8.39
C PHE A 4 7.70 9.96 -8.58
N LYS A 5 8.56 10.20 -7.58
CA LYS A 5 9.63 11.17 -7.70
C LYS A 5 10.64 10.74 -8.77
N ASP A 6 11.10 9.49 -8.71
CA ASP A 6 12.06 8.94 -9.66
C ASP A 6 11.49 8.93 -11.09
N CYS A 7 10.20 8.65 -11.24
CA CYS A 7 9.51 8.72 -12.54
C CYS A 7 9.43 10.16 -13.08
N LEU A 8 9.02 11.12 -12.26
CA LEU A 8 8.89 12.53 -12.67
C LEU A 8 10.25 13.20 -12.92
N ASP A 9 11.28 12.79 -12.19
CA ASP A 9 12.66 13.25 -12.42
C ASP A 9 13.19 12.73 -13.77
N SER A 10 12.70 11.58 -14.24
CA SER A 10 13.06 10.98 -15.54
C SER A 10 12.24 11.52 -16.71
N GLU A 11 10.92 11.67 -16.54
CA GLU A 11 10.00 12.20 -17.54
C GLU A 11 8.94 13.13 -16.91
N PRO A 12 9.18 14.46 -16.87
CA PRO A 12 8.35 15.39 -16.12
C PRO A 12 6.99 15.72 -16.76
N GLU A 13 6.83 15.51 -18.07
CA GLU A 13 5.59 15.76 -18.83
C GLU A 13 4.97 14.48 -19.41
N GLY A 14 5.40 13.30 -18.93
CA GLY A 14 4.98 11.99 -19.43
C GLY A 14 3.70 11.45 -18.77
N GLU A 15 2.95 10.64 -19.51
CA GLU A 15 1.88 9.82 -18.94
C GLU A 15 2.50 8.63 -18.20
N LEU A 16 2.33 8.58 -16.88
CA LEU A 16 2.86 7.50 -16.06
C LEU A 16 1.84 6.36 -15.91
N THR A 17 2.16 5.20 -16.46
CA THR A 17 1.38 3.97 -16.26
C THR A 17 1.89 3.19 -15.06
N ILE A 18 1.01 2.86 -14.12
CA ILE A 18 1.33 2.07 -12.93
C ILE A 18 0.80 0.63 -13.12
N SER A 19 1.62 -0.38 -12.82
CA SER A 19 1.26 -1.78 -13.07
C SER A 19 0.01 -2.29 -12.32
N VAL A 20 -0.72 -3.18 -13.00
CA VAL A 20 -2.14 -3.59 -12.82
C VAL A 20 -2.37 -4.58 -11.66
N HIS A 21 -1.68 -4.42 -10.54
CA HIS A 21 -2.02 -5.15 -9.30
C HIS A 21 -2.70 -4.26 -8.24
N CYS A 22 -2.73 -2.94 -8.47
CA CYS A 22 -3.63 -2.02 -7.79
C CYS A 22 -4.99 -2.02 -8.49
N ASP A 23 -5.99 -2.68 -7.92
CA ASP A 23 -7.38 -2.26 -8.14
C ASP A 23 -7.47 -0.75 -7.81
N ILE A 24 -8.27 0.01 -8.59
CA ILE A 24 -8.54 1.43 -8.37
C ILE A 24 -8.94 1.73 -6.91
N VAL A 25 -9.57 0.75 -6.23
CA VAL A 25 -9.92 0.84 -4.82
C VAL A 25 -8.68 0.93 -3.91
N VAL A 26 -7.64 0.14 -4.19
CA VAL A 26 -6.37 0.13 -3.42
C VAL A 26 -5.63 1.44 -3.64
N PHE A 27 -5.56 1.90 -4.89
CA PHE A 27 -4.94 3.19 -5.21
C PHE A 27 -5.65 4.36 -4.50
N ARG A 28 -6.99 4.34 -4.49
CA ARG A 28 -7.77 5.33 -3.72
C ARG A 28 -7.42 5.30 -2.23
N LYS A 29 -7.24 4.11 -1.63
CA LYS A 29 -6.82 3.99 -0.23
C LYS A 29 -5.43 4.57 0.03
N ILE A 30 -4.51 4.40 -0.92
CA ILE A 30 -3.18 5.03 -0.84
C ILE A 30 -3.32 6.56 -0.87
N MET A 31 -4.18 7.10 -1.73
CA MET A 31 -4.46 8.55 -1.77
C MET A 31 -5.13 9.05 -0.49
N ASP A 32 -6.08 8.31 0.08
CA ASP A 32 -6.68 8.60 1.38
C ASP A 32 -5.62 8.65 2.50
N TYR A 33 -4.60 7.79 2.45
CA TYR A 33 -3.50 7.78 3.41
C TYR A 33 -2.63 9.04 3.29
N ILE A 34 -2.18 9.39 2.08
CA ILE A 34 -1.32 10.57 1.85
C ILE A 34 -2.04 11.86 2.25
N THR A 35 -3.32 11.97 1.88
CA THR A 35 -4.11 13.17 2.17
C THR A 35 -4.40 13.30 3.66
N ALA A 36 -4.62 12.18 4.36
CA ALA A 36 -4.77 12.15 5.81
C ALA A 36 -3.50 12.64 6.54
N ASP A 37 -2.31 12.27 6.06
CA ASP A 37 -1.02 12.71 6.61
C ASP A 37 -0.77 14.22 6.38
N SER A 38 -1.22 14.74 5.24
CA SER A 38 -1.05 16.16 4.87
C SER A 38 -1.95 17.10 5.69
N THR A 39 -3.14 16.63 6.11
CA THR A 39 -4.03 17.39 6.99
C THR A 39 -3.69 17.16 8.45
N SER A 40 -2.70 17.92 8.94
CA SER A 40 -2.31 18.01 10.35
C SER A 40 -3.53 18.18 11.28
N GLY A 41 -4.00 17.11 11.93
CA GLY A 41 -4.87 17.28 13.09
C GLY A 41 -5.72 16.11 13.59
N THR A 42 -6.44 15.33 12.77
CA THR A 42 -7.53 14.51 13.38
C THR A 42 -7.92 13.18 12.72
N LYS A 43 -7.61 12.93 11.45
CA LYS A 43 -8.10 11.72 10.76
C LYS A 43 -6.99 10.70 10.55
N LYS A 44 -6.82 9.80 11.52
CA LYS A 44 -5.93 8.64 11.35
C LYS A 44 -6.48 7.72 10.25
N PHE A 45 -5.63 7.31 9.32
CA PHE A 45 -5.99 6.34 8.28
C PHE A 45 -6.51 5.05 8.93
N LYS A 46 -7.62 4.52 8.40
CA LYS A 46 -8.25 3.29 8.90
C LYS A 46 -7.95 2.15 7.95
N PHE A 47 -7.17 1.19 8.43
CA PHE A 47 -6.90 -0.06 7.73
C PHE A 47 -8.15 -0.94 7.69
N ASP A 48 -8.34 -1.60 6.55
CA ASP A 48 -9.40 -2.56 6.30
C ASP A 48 -8.73 -3.92 6.00
N PRO A 49 -9.06 -5.00 6.74
CA PRO A 49 -8.46 -6.32 6.53
C PRO A 49 -8.55 -6.79 5.08
N LYS A 50 -9.63 -6.45 4.37
CA LYS A 50 -9.86 -6.84 2.97
C LYS A 50 -8.82 -6.31 1.99
N TYR A 51 -8.19 -5.19 2.33
CA TYR A 51 -7.19 -4.56 1.47
C TYR A 51 -5.80 -4.55 2.09
N ALA A 52 -5.59 -5.17 3.26
CA ALA A 52 -4.32 -5.11 3.98
C ALA A 52 -3.15 -5.66 3.16
N ILE A 53 -3.32 -6.82 2.52
CA ILE A 53 -2.28 -7.43 1.68
C ILE A 53 -2.06 -6.62 0.39
N HIS A 54 -3.15 -6.24 -0.29
CA HIS A 54 -3.05 -5.44 -1.50
C HIS A 54 -2.39 -4.07 -1.25
N LEU A 55 -2.68 -3.45 -0.11
CA LEU A 55 -2.09 -2.18 0.31
C LEU A 55 -0.61 -2.34 0.65
N LEU A 56 -0.22 -3.44 1.31
CA LEU A 56 1.18 -3.77 1.60
C LEU A 56 2.00 -3.91 0.32
N VAL A 57 1.57 -4.76 -0.62
CA VAL A 57 2.26 -4.99 -1.89
C VAL A 57 2.36 -3.71 -2.71
N SER A 58 1.30 -2.91 -2.73
CA SER A 58 1.27 -1.64 -3.46
C SER A 58 2.15 -0.57 -2.80
N ALA A 59 2.19 -0.52 -1.47
CA ALA A 59 3.06 0.39 -0.74
C ALA A 59 4.53 0.05 -0.95
N ASP A 60 4.88 -1.23 -0.99
CA ASP A 60 6.24 -1.70 -1.29
C ASP A 60 6.64 -1.32 -2.73
N PHE A 61 5.76 -1.59 -3.71
CA PHE A 61 5.96 -1.18 -5.10
C PHE A 61 6.18 0.33 -5.26
N LEU A 62 5.38 1.15 -4.57
CA LEU A 62 5.49 2.62 -4.59
C LEU A 62 6.61 3.15 -3.69
N GLN A 63 7.39 2.25 -3.07
CA GLN A 63 8.52 2.55 -2.18
C GLN A 63 8.11 3.43 -0.98
N MET A 64 6.92 3.22 -0.45
CA MET A 64 6.37 3.95 0.71
C MET A 64 6.72 3.25 2.01
N SER A 65 7.98 3.36 2.46
CA SER A 65 8.50 2.64 3.64
C SER A 65 7.65 2.77 4.90
N THR A 66 7.17 3.97 5.25
CA THR A 66 6.29 4.19 6.41
C THR A 66 4.99 3.41 6.30
N LEU A 67 4.34 3.45 5.13
CA LEU A 67 3.09 2.73 4.89
C LEU A 67 3.29 1.20 4.90
N VAL A 68 4.44 0.72 4.40
CA VAL A 68 4.83 -0.70 4.47
C VAL A 68 4.90 -1.16 5.92
N GLU A 69 5.60 -0.42 6.79
CA GLU A 69 5.73 -0.76 8.21
C GLU A 69 4.37 -0.74 8.94
N GLU A 70 3.51 0.23 8.63
CA GLU A 70 2.16 0.28 9.20
C GLU A 70 1.29 -0.90 8.74
N CYS A 71 1.36 -1.27 7.45
CA CYS A 71 0.65 -2.42 6.91
C CYS A 71 1.12 -3.73 7.53
N LEU A 72 2.43 -3.94 7.68
CA LEU A 72 2.99 -5.12 8.36
C LEU A 72 2.52 -5.19 9.82
N ASN A 73 2.63 -4.09 10.56
CA ASN A 73 2.13 -4.03 11.94
C ASN A 73 0.63 -4.34 12.03
N TYR A 74 -0.18 -3.85 11.09
CA TYR A 74 -1.60 -4.16 11.03
C TYR A 74 -1.85 -5.65 10.74
N CYS A 75 -1.15 -6.22 9.75
CA CYS A 75 -1.26 -7.63 9.39
C CYS A 75 -0.87 -8.53 10.56
N HIS A 76 0.20 -8.20 11.31
CA HIS A 76 0.61 -8.97 12.48
C HIS A 76 -0.46 -8.95 13.59
N ARG A 77 -1.10 -7.81 13.83
CA ARG A 77 -2.13 -7.66 14.88
C ARG A 77 -3.48 -8.27 14.51
N HIS A 78 -3.83 -8.26 13.22
CA HIS A 78 -5.14 -8.67 12.71
C HIS A 78 -5.04 -9.86 11.75
N MET A 79 -4.00 -10.68 11.90
CA MET A 79 -3.64 -11.74 10.94
C MET A 79 -4.80 -12.69 10.61
N ASN A 80 -5.56 -13.10 11.62
CA ASN A 80 -6.72 -13.98 11.43
C ASN A 80 -7.76 -13.34 10.50
N SER A 81 -8.12 -12.08 10.74
CA SER A 81 -9.05 -11.34 9.90
C SER A 81 -8.49 -11.08 8.49
N VAL A 82 -7.18 -10.85 8.37
CA VAL A 82 -6.53 -10.67 7.06
C VAL A 82 -6.58 -11.98 6.26
N ILE A 83 -6.29 -13.13 6.87
CA ILE A 83 -6.34 -14.44 6.21
C ILE A 83 -7.76 -14.77 5.75
N GLU A 84 -8.77 -14.52 6.58
CA GLU A 84 -10.18 -14.74 6.25
C GLU A 84 -10.64 -13.93 5.03
N ASN A 85 -10.05 -12.75 4.80
CA ASN A 85 -10.47 -11.82 3.75
C ASN A 85 -9.59 -11.85 2.48
N ASN A 86 -8.38 -12.40 2.52
CA ASN A 86 -7.38 -12.30 1.42
C ASN A 86 -6.94 -13.66 0.83
N CYS A 87 -7.66 -14.75 1.09
CA CYS A 87 -7.28 -16.06 0.55
C CYS A 87 -7.58 -16.14 -0.98
N PRO A 88 -6.64 -16.63 -1.84
CA PRO A 88 -5.52 -17.48 -1.49
C PRO A 88 -4.16 -16.74 -1.50
N ILE A 89 -3.43 -16.94 -0.42
CA ILE A 89 -2.07 -16.45 -0.05
C ILE A 89 -0.97 -16.67 -1.12
N GLY A 90 -1.28 -17.27 -2.27
CA GLY A 90 -0.35 -17.53 -3.36
C GLY A 90 0.11 -16.31 -4.18
N ALA A 91 -0.34 -15.09 -3.84
CA ALA A 91 0.09 -13.86 -4.51
C ALA A 91 1.15 -13.04 -3.72
N LEU A 92 1.54 -13.50 -2.53
CA LEU A 92 2.60 -12.86 -1.75
C LEU A 92 3.97 -13.30 -2.28
N ASN A 93 4.84 -12.33 -2.59
CA ASN A 93 6.23 -12.62 -2.93
C ASN A 93 6.96 -13.22 -1.71
N ASP A 94 7.83 -14.22 -1.92
CA ASP A 94 8.51 -14.95 -0.85
C ASP A 94 9.39 -14.03 0.04
N ASP A 95 9.88 -12.92 -0.52
CA ASP A 95 10.65 -11.91 0.21
C ASP A 95 9.82 -11.17 1.28
N LEU A 96 8.49 -11.11 1.13
CA LEU A 96 7.58 -10.51 2.11
C LEU A 96 7.22 -11.49 3.23
N LEU A 97 7.28 -12.80 2.99
CA LEU A 97 6.96 -13.82 3.99
C LEU A 97 8.08 -14.01 5.02
N THR A 98 9.29 -13.54 4.72
CA THR A 98 10.48 -13.70 5.57
C THR A 98 10.83 -12.46 6.41
N ARG A 99 10.06 -11.37 6.28
CA ARG A 99 10.18 -10.16 7.10
C ARG A 99 9.18 -10.15 8.25
#